data_AF-A0A522JDH1-F1
#
_entry.id   AF-A0A522JDH1-F1
#
_cell.length_a   1.000
_cell.length_b   1.000
_cell.length_c   1.000
_cell.angle_alpha   90.00
_cell.angle_beta   90.00
_cell.angle_gamma   90.00
#
_symmetry.space_group_name_H-M   'P 1'
#
loop_
_entity.id
_entity.type
_entity.pdbx_description
1 polymer ?
#
loop_
_entity_poly.entity_id
_entity_poly.type
_entity_poly.pdbx_seq_one_letter_code
_entity_poly.pdbx_strand_id
1 'polypeptide(L)'
;MHPIISALKHHKTTVVLVALEIALTCAIVTNALFLIGDRLAAMRVATGVADNELVWARTTGLDLGQGTKMGTDTDADLAALRGMPGVESVAMANSLPLSRNYMSVGAWRRPGDKKNEIDNVVEYVGTPGMLHT
;
A
#
# COMPACT_ATOMS: atom_id res chain seq x y z
N MET A 1 36.30 -20.92 37.43
CA MET A 1 35.26 -20.02 36.87
C MET A 1 34.63 -19.05 37.91
N HIS A 2 35.25 -18.79 39.07
CA HIS A 2 34.73 -17.82 40.05
C HIS A 2 35.27 -16.36 40.01
N PRO A 3 36.35 -16.00 39.28
CA PRO A 3 36.85 -14.62 39.37
C PRO A 3 36.02 -13.61 38.56
N ILE A 4 35.40 -14.03 37.44
CA ILE A 4 34.57 -13.16 36.58
C ILE A 4 33.33 -12.68 37.34
N ILE A 5 32.62 -13.62 38.00
CA ILE A 5 31.42 -13.34 38.79
C ILE A 5 31.75 -12.48 40.02
N SER A 6 32.93 -12.68 40.61
CA SER A 6 33.41 -11.88 41.75
C SER A 6 33.76 -10.45 41.35
N ALA A 7 34.44 -10.26 40.21
CA ALA A 7 34.75 -8.93 39.65
C ALA A 7 33.48 -8.15 39.25
N LEU A 8 32.48 -8.83 38.70
CA LEU A 8 31.17 -8.25 38.35
C LEU A 8 30.44 -7.66 39.57
N LYS A 9 30.66 -8.23 40.77
CA LYS A 9 30.02 -7.79 42.03
C LYS A 9 30.64 -6.50 42.60
N HIS A 10 31.90 -6.21 42.25
CA HIS A 10 32.66 -5.09 42.81
C HIS A 10 32.48 -3.78 42.02
N HIS A 11 32.24 -3.86 40.70
CA HIS A 11 31.97 -2.71 39.82
C HIS A 11 30.55 -2.72 39.25
N LYS A 12 29.55 -2.72 40.13
CA LYS A 12 28.12 -2.87 39.80
C LYS A 12 27.63 -1.92 38.69
N THR A 13 28.08 -0.67 38.70
CA THR A 13 27.62 0.35 37.73
C THR A 13 28.05 0.01 36.31
N THR A 14 29.34 -0.32 36.10
CA THR A 14 29.89 -0.69 34.78
C THR A 14 29.20 -1.93 34.23
N VAL A 15 28.96 -2.91 35.10
CA VAL A 15 28.30 -4.17 34.73
C VAL A 15 26.84 -3.96 34.34
N VAL A 16 26.11 -3.16 35.11
CA VAL A 16 24.72 -2.80 34.80
C VAL A 16 24.64 -2.02 33.49
N LEU A 17 25.55 -1.07 33.26
CA LEU A 17 25.59 -0.31 32.01
C LEU A 17 25.83 -1.20 30.78
N VAL A 18 26.81 -2.12 30.85
CA VAL A 18 27.10 -3.05 29.75
C VAL A 18 25.94 -4.03 29.52
N ALA A 19 25.34 -4.56 30.59
CA ALA A 19 24.17 -5.44 30.47
C ALA A 19 22.97 -4.71 29.87
N LEU A 20 22.73 -3.45 30.27
CA LEU A 20 21.66 -2.62 29.74
C LEU A 20 21.89 -2.29 28.26
N GLU A 21 23.12 -2.00 27.86
CA GLU A 21 23.49 -1.74 26.47
C GLU A 21 23.25 -2.98 25.58
N ILE A 22 23.68 -4.16 26.02
CA ILE A 22 23.45 -5.41 25.29
C ILE A 22 21.93 -5.71 25.21
N ALA A 23 21.19 -5.49 26.29
CA ALA A 23 19.75 -5.67 26.29
C ALA A 23 19.05 -4.68 25.34
N LEU A 24 19.47 -3.41 25.35
CA LEU A 24 18.91 -2.37 24.48
C LEU A 24 19.22 -2.63 23.00
N THR A 25 20.46 -2.99 22.67
CA THR A 25 20.84 -3.36 21.30
C THR A 25 20.07 -4.58 20.81
N CYS A 26 19.93 -5.62 21.65
CA CYS A 26 19.10 -6.78 21.35
C CYS A 26 17.63 -6.39 21.13
N ALA A 27 17.05 -5.53 21.98
CA ALA A 27 15.67 -5.06 21.84
C ALA A 27 15.44 -4.24 20.57
N ILE A 28 16.41 -3.39 20.19
CA ILE A 28 16.34 -2.62 18.93
C ILE A 28 16.39 -3.56 17.74
N VAL A 29 17.32 -4.53 17.73
CA VAL A 29 17.49 -5.47 16.62
C VAL A 29 16.27 -6.37 16.45
N THR A 30 15.72 -6.94 17.53
CA THR A 30 14.53 -7.79 17.43
C THR A 30 13.31 -7.01 16.95
N ASN A 31 13.11 -5.79 17.43
CA ASN A 31 12.02 -4.93 16.97
C ASN A 31 12.19 -4.53 15.48
N ALA A 32 13.41 -4.20 15.06
CA ALA A 32 13.70 -3.90 13.66
C ALA A 32 13.45 -5.11 12.74
N LEU A 33 13.89 -6.30 13.14
CA LEU A 33 13.65 -7.53 12.39
C LEU A 33 12.17 -7.84 12.25
N PHE A 34 11.38 -7.62 13.31
CA PHE A 34 9.93 -7.82 13.28
C PHE A 34 9.27 -6.84 12.30
N LEU A 35 9.58 -5.54 12.38
CA LEU A 35 9.06 -4.53 11.46
C LEU A 35 9.44 -4.79 10.00
N ILE A 36 10.68 -5.24 9.75
CA ILE A 36 11.13 -5.60 8.40
C ILE A 36 10.40 -6.85 7.90
N GLY A 37 10.20 -7.85 8.76
CA GLY A 37 9.43 -9.05 8.46
C GLY A 37 7.99 -8.73 8.05
N ASP A 38 7.31 -7.91 8.85
CA ASP A 38 5.96 -7.43 8.56
C ASP A 38 5.92 -6.63 7.25
N ARG A 39 6.91 -5.75 7.03
CA ARG A 39 7.03 -5.00 5.78
C ARG A 39 7.21 -5.92 4.58
N LEU A 40 8.02 -6.97 4.70
CA LEU A 40 8.26 -7.94 3.64
C LEU A 40 7.02 -8.78 3.36
N ALA A 41 6.27 -9.16 4.40
CA ALA A 41 4.99 -9.85 4.26
C ALA A 41 3.97 -8.97 3.54
N ALA A 42 3.87 -7.68 3.92
CA ALA A 42 2.98 -6.72 3.28
C ALA A 42 3.33 -6.48 1.79
N MET A 43 4.62 -6.48 1.43
CA MET A 43 5.05 -6.37 0.02
C MET A 43 4.72 -7.60 -0.83
N ARG A 44 4.40 -8.75 -0.21
CA ARG A 44 3.99 -9.98 -0.90
C ARG A 44 2.47 -10.12 -1.02
N VAL A 45 1.71 -9.13 -0.57
CA VAL A 45 0.25 -9.15 -0.69
C VAL A 45 -0.10 -9.09 -2.17
N ALA A 46 -0.72 -10.16 -2.67
CA ALA A 46 -1.22 -10.20 -4.04
C ALA A 46 -2.37 -9.18 -4.18
N THR A 47 -2.13 -8.14 -4.99
CA THR A 47 -3.11 -7.08 -5.27
C THR A 47 -4.20 -7.51 -6.25
N GLY A 48 -4.00 -8.64 -6.96
CA GLY A 48 -4.84 -9.09 -8.07
C GLY A 48 -4.60 -8.32 -9.38
N VAL A 49 -3.61 -7.41 -9.37
CA VAL A 49 -3.15 -6.67 -10.55
C VAL A 49 -1.79 -7.23 -10.98
N ALA A 50 -1.53 -7.27 -12.28
CA ALA A 50 -0.25 -7.75 -12.83
C ALA A 50 0.87 -6.71 -12.60
N ASP A 51 1.37 -6.61 -11.37
CA ASP A 51 2.30 -5.56 -10.93
C ASP A 51 3.56 -5.42 -11.82
N ASN A 52 4.02 -6.50 -12.46
CA ASN A 52 5.23 -6.51 -13.29
C ASN A 52 5.00 -6.07 -14.75
N GLU A 53 3.74 -5.99 -15.19
CA GLU A 53 3.33 -5.65 -16.57
C GLU A 53 2.38 -4.45 -16.60
N LEU A 54 2.13 -3.85 -15.43
CA LEU A 54 1.20 -2.75 -15.24
C LEU A 54 1.79 -1.42 -15.72
N VAL A 55 1.10 -0.79 -16.68
CA VAL A 55 1.37 0.59 -17.09
C VAL A 55 0.20 1.49 -16.67
N TRP A 56 0.48 2.47 -15.82
CA TRP A 56 -0.50 3.44 -15.36
C TRP A 56 -0.35 4.77 -16.10
N ALA A 57 -1.33 5.12 -16.93
CA ALA A 57 -1.40 6.40 -17.61
C ALA A 57 -2.53 7.25 -17.02
N ARG A 58 -2.24 8.52 -16.71
CA ARG A 58 -3.25 9.48 -16.25
C ARG A 58 -3.43 10.56 -17.31
N THR A 59 -4.62 10.64 -17.86
CA THR A 59 -5.02 11.76 -18.72
C THR A 59 -5.62 12.85 -17.85
N THR A 60 -4.94 13.99 -17.73
CA THR A 60 -5.55 15.22 -17.22
C THR A 60 -6.14 15.97 -18.40
N GLY A 61 -7.46 16.11 -18.47
CA GLY A 61 -8.10 16.84 -19.55
C GLY A 61 -7.57 18.27 -19.63
N LEU A 62 -7.02 18.64 -20.79
CA LEU A 62 -6.71 20.03 -21.12
C LEU A 62 -8.03 20.70 -21.50
N ASP A 63 -8.66 21.40 -20.56
CA ASP A 63 -9.80 22.26 -20.88
C ASP A 63 -9.28 23.47 -21.65
N LEU A 64 -9.22 23.35 -22.98
CA LEU A 64 -8.82 24.43 -23.89
C LEU A 64 -9.98 25.42 -24.14
N GLY A 65 -11.01 25.43 -23.29
CA GLY A 65 -12.10 26.41 -23.32
C GLY A 65 -13.07 26.27 -24.51
N GLN A 66 -12.96 25.21 -25.31
CA GLN A 66 -13.79 25.01 -26.51
C GLN A 66 -14.95 24.03 -26.32
N GLY A 67 -15.33 23.68 -25.08
CA GLY A 67 -16.40 22.71 -24.87
C GLY A 67 -16.08 21.34 -25.49
N THR A 68 -14.79 21.05 -25.67
CA THR A 68 -14.29 19.76 -26.14
C THR A 68 -14.71 18.74 -25.11
N LYS A 69 -15.76 17.98 -25.46
CA LYS A 69 -16.42 17.01 -24.60
C LYS A 69 -15.35 16.16 -23.91
N MET A 70 -15.23 16.33 -22.60
CA MET A 70 -14.22 15.69 -21.73
C MET A 70 -14.52 14.19 -21.52
N GLY A 71 -15.02 13.48 -22.54
CA GLY A 71 -15.43 12.08 -22.42
C GLY A 71 -16.00 11.43 -23.69
N THR A 72 -15.70 11.90 -24.90
CA THR A 72 -16.30 11.32 -26.13
C THR A 72 -15.46 10.34 -26.92
N ASP A 73 -14.26 9.99 -26.52
CA ASP A 73 -13.53 8.91 -27.21
C ASP A 73 -12.76 8.00 -26.26
N THR A 74 -13.18 7.87 -25.00
CA THR A 74 -12.57 6.89 -24.08
C THR A 74 -12.66 5.47 -24.63
N ASP A 75 -13.75 5.13 -25.33
CA ASP A 75 -13.90 3.81 -25.94
C ASP A 75 -13.00 3.63 -27.17
N ALA A 76 -12.81 4.67 -27.98
CA ALA A 76 -11.88 4.64 -29.11
C ALA A 76 -10.42 4.61 -28.65
N ASP A 77 -10.08 5.36 -27.60
CA ASP A 77 -8.76 5.35 -26.97
C ASP A 77 -8.47 3.96 -26.39
N LEU A 78 -9.42 3.36 -25.66
CA LEU A 78 -9.29 2.00 -25.15
C LEU A 78 -9.15 0.97 -26.29
N ALA A 79 -9.90 1.12 -27.38
CA ALA A 79 -9.79 0.25 -28.54
C ALA A 79 -8.43 0.39 -29.25
N ALA A 80 -7.94 1.61 -29.40
CA ALA A 80 -6.62 1.88 -29.96
C ALA A 80 -5.51 1.30 -29.09
N LEU A 81 -5.59 1.47 -27.77
CA LEU A 81 -4.62 0.92 -26.82
C LEU A 81 -4.62 -0.61 -26.84
N ARG A 82 -5.79 -1.25 -26.90
CA ARG A 82 -5.91 -2.72 -27.05
C ARG A 82 -5.37 -3.24 -28.38
N GLY A 83 -5.35 -2.40 -29.42
CA GLY A 83 -4.80 -2.74 -30.73
C GLY A 83 -3.27 -2.70 -30.79
N MET A 84 -2.58 -2.19 -29.78
CA MET A 84 -1.13 -2.10 -29.77
C MET A 84 -0.48 -3.47 -29.50
N PRO A 85 0.59 -3.85 -30.22
CA PRO A 85 1.32 -5.08 -29.95
C PRO A 85 1.90 -5.10 -28.53
N GLY A 86 1.65 -6.18 -27.78
CA GLY A 86 2.15 -6.35 -26.41
C GLY A 86 1.20 -5.87 -25.30
N VAL A 87 0.04 -5.32 -25.64
CA VAL A 87 -1.01 -4.99 -24.66
C VAL A 87 -1.95 -6.17 -24.48
N GLU A 88 -1.97 -6.77 -23.28
CA GLU A 88 -2.88 -7.89 -22.96
C GLU A 88 -4.28 -7.39 -22.55
N SER A 89 -4.34 -6.40 -21.68
CA SER A 89 -5.59 -5.84 -21.18
C SER A 89 -5.48 -4.33 -20.96
N VAL A 90 -6.60 -3.64 -21.13
CA VAL A 90 -6.72 -2.20 -20.85
C VAL A 90 -8.04 -1.95 -20.16
N ALA A 91 -7.96 -1.32 -19.00
CA ALA A 91 -9.09 -0.92 -18.20
C ALA A 91 -8.93 0.53 -17.72
N MET A 92 -10.04 1.24 -17.61
CA MET A 92 -10.08 2.50 -16.88
C MET A 92 -10.32 2.20 -15.41
N ALA A 93 -9.51 2.79 -14.54
CA ALA A 93 -9.69 2.71 -13.10
C ALA A 93 -9.54 4.09 -12.47
N ASN A 94 -10.24 4.33 -11.37
CA ASN A 94 -10.08 5.57 -10.60
C ASN A 94 -8.79 5.57 -9.75
N SER A 95 -8.40 4.39 -9.29
CA SER A 95 -7.32 4.15 -8.34
C SER A 95 -6.89 2.69 -8.41
N LEU A 96 -5.62 2.44 -8.12
CA LEU A 96 -5.06 1.09 -8.05
C LEU A 96 -4.95 0.64 -6.59
N PRO A 97 -5.07 -0.67 -6.31
CA PRO A 97 -4.73 -1.23 -5.00
C PRO A 97 -3.34 -0.77 -4.57
N LEU A 98 -3.17 -0.45 -3.28
CA LEU A 98 -1.91 0.04 -2.69
C LEU A 98 -1.40 1.38 -3.23
N SER A 99 -2.15 2.06 -4.11
CA SER A 99 -1.81 3.42 -4.51
C SER A 99 -2.09 4.40 -3.36
N ARG A 100 -1.34 5.51 -3.30
CA ARG A 100 -1.54 6.56 -2.28
C ARG A 100 -2.84 7.36 -2.48
N ASN A 101 -3.63 7.04 -3.51
CA ASN A 101 -4.84 7.75 -3.85
C ASN A 101 -6.00 6.75 -3.93
N TYR A 102 -6.87 6.78 -2.93
CA TYR A 102 -8.02 5.88 -2.84
C TYR A 102 -9.27 6.71 -2.62
N MET A 103 -10.40 6.21 -3.12
CA MET A 103 -11.70 6.74 -2.78
C MET A 103 -12.24 5.94 -1.59
N SER A 104 -12.78 6.65 -0.60
CA SER A 104 -13.39 6.01 0.56
C SER A 104 -14.85 6.44 0.65
N VAL A 105 -15.73 5.50 0.95
CA VAL A 105 -17.17 5.72 1.09
C VAL A 105 -17.63 5.25 2.46
N GLY A 106 -18.44 6.07 3.11
CA GLY A 106 -19.04 5.71 4.40
C GLY A 106 -20.12 4.66 4.21
N ALA A 107 -20.08 3.59 5.01
CA ALA A 107 -21.12 2.57 5.04
C ALA A 107 -22.08 2.82 6.20
N TRP A 108 -23.38 2.81 5.91
CA TRP A 108 -24.45 3.00 6.90
C TRP A 108 -25.28 1.73 7.07
N ARG A 109 -25.75 1.53 8.30
CA ARG A 109 -26.52 0.33 8.70
C ARG A 109 -27.89 0.24 8.03
N ARG A 110 -28.44 1.40 7.66
CA ARG A 110 -29.72 1.56 6.97
C ARG A 110 -29.60 2.61 5.87
N PRO A 111 -30.30 2.44 4.74
CA PRO A 111 -30.38 3.48 3.72
C PRO A 111 -30.88 4.80 4.31
N GLY A 112 -30.12 5.89 4.10
CA GLY A 112 -30.49 7.24 4.52
C GLY A 112 -30.04 7.68 5.91
N ASP A 113 -29.42 6.80 6.71
CA ASP A 113 -28.99 7.14 8.07
C ASP A 113 -27.58 7.75 8.11
N LYS A 114 -27.48 9.08 7.91
CA LYS A 114 -26.19 9.79 7.83
C LYS A 114 -25.44 9.97 9.17
N LYS A 115 -26.03 9.57 10.30
CA LYS A 115 -25.46 9.83 11.63
C LYS A 115 -24.74 8.62 12.25
N ASN A 116 -25.01 7.42 11.74
CA ASN A 116 -24.50 6.16 12.28
C ASN A 116 -23.64 5.44 11.24
N GLU A 117 -22.57 6.10 10.79
CA GLU A 117 -21.54 5.46 9.97
C GLU A 117 -20.92 4.32 10.78
N ILE A 118 -20.92 3.12 10.20
CA ILE A 118 -20.39 1.93 10.88
C ILE A 118 -18.90 1.79 10.55
N ASP A 119 -18.57 2.05 9.28
CA ASP A 119 -17.24 1.78 8.75
C ASP A 119 -16.97 2.63 7.51
N ASN A 120 -15.69 2.89 7.26
CA ASN A 120 -15.21 3.58 6.07
C ASN A 120 -14.62 2.54 5.12
N VAL A 121 -15.28 2.35 3.98
CA VAL A 121 -14.90 1.33 3.00
C VAL A 121 -14.08 1.97 1.90
N VAL A 122 -12.91 1.42 1.64
CA VAL A 122 -12.10 1.82 0.48
C VAL A 122 -12.66 1.15 -0.77
N GLU A 123 -13.04 1.94 -1.76
CA GLU A 123 -13.64 1.46 -3.00
C GLU A 123 -12.69 1.67 -4.19
N TYR A 124 -12.43 0.59 -4.93
CA TYR A 124 -11.69 0.62 -6.19
C TYR A 124 -12.67 0.39 -7.33
N VAL A 125 -12.89 1.43 -8.15
CA VAL A 125 -13.83 1.38 -9.27
C VAL A 125 -13.05 1.32 -10.57
N GLY A 126 -13.34 0.30 -11.38
CA GLY A 126 -12.78 0.16 -12.73
C GLY A 126 -13.63 -0.67 -13.67
N THR A 127 -13.29 -0.63 -14.96
CA THR A 127 -13.97 -1.37 -16.02
C THR A 127 -13.57 -2.86 -16.04
N PRO A 128 -14.39 -3.76 -16.63
CA PRO A 128 -14.02 -5.17 -16.79
C PRO A 128 -12.63 -5.33 -17.43
N GLY A 129 -11.80 -6.20 -16.85
CA GLY A 129 -10.40 -6.40 -17.23
C GLY A 129 -9.36 -5.72 -16.32
N MET A 130 -9.79 -4.98 -15.29
CA MET A 130 -8.88 -4.38 -14.31
C MET A 130 -8.19 -5.41 -13.39
N LEU A 131 -8.87 -6.50 -13.07
CA LEU A 131 -8.35 -7.59 -12.23
C LEU A 131 -8.18 -8.84 -13.09
N HIS A 132 -7.02 -9.49 -12.97
CA HIS A 132 -6.83 -10.86 -13.42
C HIS A 132 -7.28 -11.77 -12.29
N THR A 133 -8.55 -12.18 -12.31
CA THR A 133 -9.09 -13.23 -11.42
C THR A 133 -8.95 -14.60 -12.06
#